data_AF-A0A9N9QAF4-F1
#
_entry.id   AF-A0A9N9QAF4-F1
#
_cell.length_a   1.000
_cell.length_b   1.000
_cell.length_c   1.000
_cell.angle_alpha   90.00
_cell.angle_beta   90.00
_cell.angle_gamma   90.00
#
_symmetry.space_group_name_H-M   'P 1'
#
loop_
_entity.id
_entity.type
_entity.pdbx_description
1 polymer ?
#
loop_
_entity_poly.entity_id
_entity_poly.type
_entity_poly.pdbx_seq_one_letter_code
_entity_poly.pdbx_strand_id
1 'polypeptide(L)' 'MAGYLNRENRVPYYQRLFQEGHKQHIRQWNQTRMGRNMLRVYYTTFIITGAGSMWMMGRMVLGKKTWWG' A
#
# COMPACT_ATOMS: atom_id res chain seq x y z
N MET A 1 16.20 -24.40 -6.08
CA MET A 1 15.08 -24.67 -5.15
C MET A 1 15.57 -24.96 -3.72
N ALA A 2 16.50 -24.17 -3.16
CA ALA A 2 17.19 -24.49 -1.89
C ALA A 2 16.70 -23.67 -0.68
N GLY A 3 15.67 -22.84 -0.82
CA GLY A 3 15.20 -21.91 0.23
C GLY A 3 14.10 -22.46 1.15
N TYR A 4 13.50 -23.60 0.82
CA TYR A 4 12.36 -24.17 1.57
C TYR A 4 12.71 -25.37 2.44
N LEU A 5 13.86 -26.03 2.20
CA LEU A 5 14.20 -27.29 2.90
C LEU A 5 14.55 -27.09 4.39
N ASN A 6 15.17 -25.97 4.75
CA ASN A 6 15.67 -25.70 6.12
C ASN A 6 15.03 -24.47 6.78
N ARG A 7 13.89 -23.98 6.30
CA ARG A 7 13.21 -22.82 6.90
C ARG A 7 12.25 -23.28 7.98
N GLU A 8 12.40 -22.76 9.19
CA GLU A 8 11.42 -22.97 10.26
C GLU A 8 10.00 -22.59 9.81
N ASN A 9 9.04 -23.45 10.14
CA ASN A 9 7.65 -23.22 9.79
C ASN A 9 7.06 -22.07 10.62
N ARG A 10 6.89 -20.90 9.97
CA ARG A 10 6.24 -19.73 10.59
C ARG A 10 4.74 -19.64 10.30
N VAL A 11 4.13 -20.64 9.67
CA VAL A 11 2.69 -20.63 9.36
C VAL A 11 1.83 -20.49 10.62
N PRO A 12 2.06 -21.24 11.72
CA PRO A 12 1.28 -21.08 12.94
C PRO A 12 1.42 -19.69 13.57
N TYR A 13 2.60 -19.07 13.45
CA TYR A 13 2.84 -17.71 13.91
C TYR A 13 1.97 -16.70 13.16
N TYR A 14 1.97 -16.75 11.83
CA TYR A 14 1.15 -15.85 11.03
C TYR A 14 -0.35 -16.13 11.23
N GLN A 15 -0.77 -17.39 11.34
CA GLN A 15 -2.17 -17.73 11.64
C GLN A 15 -2.66 -17.07 12.92
N ARG A 16 -1.87 -17.12 14.01
CA ARG A 16 -2.20 -16.43 15.27
C ARG A 16 -2.27 -14.91 15.08
N LEU A 17 -1.28 -14.32 14.39
CA LEU A 17 -1.24 -12.88 14.13
C LEU A 17 -2.49 -12.39 13.37
N PHE A 18 -2.87 -13.09 12.29
CA PHE A 18 -4.05 -12.70 11.50
C PHE A 18 -5.35 -12.92 12.27
N GLN A 19 -5.47 -14.03 13.02
CA GLN A 19 -6.64 -14.29 13.87
C GLN A 19 -6.79 -13.25 14.99
N GLU A 20 -5.69 -12.81 15.61
CA GLU A 20 -5.71 -11.75 16.62
C GLU A 20 -6.12 -10.40 16.01
N GLY A 21 -5.56 -10.05 14.84
CA GLY A 21 -5.96 -8.86 14.11
C GLY A 21 -7.44 -8.87 13.70
N HIS A 22 -7.99 -10.05 13.39
CA HIS A 22 -9.42 -10.21 13.12
C HIS A 22 -10.29 -9.96 14.36
N LYS A 23 -9.88 -10.42 15.54
CA LYS A 23 -10.57 -10.12 16.81
C LYS A 23 -10.57 -8.62 17.14
N GLN A 24 -9.50 -7.92 16.76
CA GLN A 24 -9.36 -6.47 16.92
C GLN A 24 -10.04 -5.68 15.79
N HIS A 25 -10.78 -6.33 14.90
CA HIS A 25 -11.44 -5.73 13.73
C HIS A 25 -10.50 -4.93 12.81
N ILE A 26 -9.21 -5.28 12.79
CA ILE A 26 -8.23 -4.66 11.91
C ILE A 26 -8.33 -5.33 10.53
N ARG A 27 -8.32 -4.53 9.46
CA ARG A 27 -8.31 -5.07 8.08
C ARG A 27 -7.04 -5.88 7.82
N GLN A 28 -7.19 -7.03 7.16
CA GLN A 28 -6.10 -7.99 6.90
C GLN A 28 -4.80 -7.34 6.38
N TRP A 29 -4.92 -6.40 5.45
CA TRP A 29 -3.77 -5.70 4.86
C TRP A 29 -3.01 -4.77 5.83
N ASN A 30 -3.61 -4.38 6.95
CA ASN A 30 -3.02 -3.47 7.95
C ASN A 30 -2.60 -4.18 9.26
N GLN A 31 -2.72 -5.51 9.31
CA GLN A 31 -2.39 -6.29 10.51
C GLN A 31 -0.88 -6.49 10.68
N THR A 32 -0.11 -6.56 9.59
CA THR A 32 1.35 -6.72 9.65
C THR A 32 2.08 -5.37 9.60
N ARG A 33 3.24 -5.28 10.27
CA ARG A 33 4.11 -4.08 10.22
C ARG A 33 4.53 -3.75 8.78
N MET A 34 4.92 -4.77 8.01
CA MET A 34 5.32 -4.60 6.61
C MET A 34 4.13 -4.15 5.75
N GLY A 35 2.95 -4.75 5.93
CA GLY A 35 1.72 -4.35 5.23
C GLY A 35 1.39 -2.88 5.49
N ARG A 36 1.47 -2.43 6.74
CA ARG A 36 1.25 -1.02 7.10
C ARG A 36 2.23 -0.07 6.43
N ASN A 37 3.51 -0.41 6.39
CA ASN A 37 4.52 0.41 5.73
C ASN A 37 4.31 0.47 4.21
N MET A 38 3.97 -0.66 3.59
CA MET A 38 3.67 -0.71 2.15
C MET A 38 2.44 0.14 1.81
N LEU A 39 1.40 0.10 2.65
CA LEU A 39 0.20 0.92 2.47
C LEU A 39 0.50 2.42 2.58
N ARG A 40 1.39 2.84 3.49
CA ARG A 40 1.80 4.25 3.60
C ARG A 40 2.42 4.74 2.30
N VAL A 41 3.35 3.97 1.73
CA VAL A 41 3.98 4.31 0.44
C VAL A 41 2.92 4.34 -0.66
N TYR A 42 2.08 3.31 -0.75
CA TYR A 42 1.02 3.22 -1.77
C TYR A 42 0.07 4.43 -1.73
N TYR A 43 -0.46 4.78 -0.55
CA TYR A 43 -1.36 5.93 -0.42
C TYR A 43 -0.68 7.25 -0.72
N THR A 44 0.59 7.41 -0.34
CA THR A 44 1.35 8.64 -0.63
C THR A 44 1.52 8.83 -2.13
N THR A 45 1.95 7.79 -2.84
CA THR A 45 2.08 7.83 -4.30
C THR A 45 0.74 8.05 -4.98
N PHE A 46 -0.30 7.34 -4.54
CA PHE A 46 -1.65 7.47 -5.12
C PHE A 46 -2.19 8.90 -5.01
N ILE A 47 -2.05 9.54 -3.85
CA ILE A 47 -2.50 10.91 -3.64
C ILE A 47 -1.71 11.89 -4.53
N ILE A 48 -0.39 11.75 -4.60
CA ILE A 48 0.46 12.63 -5.42
C ILE A 48 0.10 12.50 -6.90
N THR A 49 -0.02 11.27 -7.42
CA THR A 49 -0.38 11.03 -8.82
C THR A 49 -1.80 11.49 -9.12
N GLY A 50 -2.75 11.20 -8.22
CA GLY A 50 -4.14 11.64 -8.34
C GLY A 50 -4.25 13.16 -8.42
N ALA A 51 -3.66 13.88 -7.46
CA ALA A 51 -3.63 15.34 -7.43
C ALA A 51 -2.94 15.91 -8.68
N GLY A 52 -1.80 15.35 -9.10
CA GLY A 52 -1.10 15.79 -10.30
C GLY A 52 -1.90 15.60 -11.59
N SER A 53 -2.64 14.49 -11.71
CA SER A 53 -3.50 14.22 -12.86
C SER A 53 -4.68 15.20 -12.94
N MET A 54 -5.34 15.48 -11.81
CA MET A 54 -6.43 16.45 -11.74
C MET A 54 -5.94 17.88 -12.02
N TRP A 55 -4.74 18.24 -11.54
CA TRP A 55 -4.11 19.52 -11.83
C TRP A 55 -3.88 19.70 -13.34
N MET A 56 -3.27 18.72 -14.00
CA MET A 56 -3.03 18.78 -15.46
C MET A 56 -4.32 18.77 -16.26
N MET A 57 -5.35 18.04 -15.81
CA MET A 57 -6.67 18.07 -16.43
C MET A 57 -7.28 19.48 -16.37
N GLY A 58 -7.28 20.13 -15.20
CA GLY A 58 -7.78 21.50 -15.06
C GLY A 58 -7.00 22.50 -15.91
N ARG A 59 -5.67 22.34 -15.99
CA ARG A 59 -4.81 23.17 -16.85
C ARG A 59 -5.12 22.98 -18.33
N MET A 60 -5.37 21.74 -18.78
CA MET A 60 -5.75 21.45 -20.16
C MET A 60 -7.10 22.08 -20.53
N VAL A 61 -8.08 22.08 -19.62
CA VAL A 61 -9.36 22.79 -19.82
C VAL A 61 -9.13 24.29 -20.01
N LEU A 62 -8.17 24.88 -19.31
CA LEU A 62 -7.78 26.29 -19.43
C LEU A 62 -6.78 26.57 -20.58
N GLY A 63 -6.51 25.59 -21.45
CA GLY A 63 -5.63 25.73 -22.62
C GLY A 63 -4.12 25.71 -22.31
N LYS A 64 -3.73 25.37 -21.08
CA LYS A 64 -2.32 25.31 -20.65
C LYS A 64 -1.78 23.89 -20.85
N LYS A 65 -0.66 23.75 -21.58
CA LYS A 65 -0.11 22.44 -21.99
C LYS A 65 0.99 21.91 -21.07
N THR A 66 1.61 22.78 -20.26
CA THR A 66 2.70 22.38 -19.36
C THR A 66 2.39 22.69 -17.90
N TRP A 67 3.19 22.09 -17.01
CA TRP A 67 3.07 22.27 -15.56
C TRP A 67 3.33 23.71 -15.10
N TRP A 68 4.23 24.43 -15.79
CA TRP A 68 4.73 25.75 -15.38
C TRP A 68 4.14 26.92 -16.19
N GLY A 69 3.54 26.64 -17.34
CA GLY A 69 3.11 27.66 -18.30
C GLY A 69 2.60 27.05 -19.58
#